data_AF-A0A0C1KNK5-F1
#
_entry.id   AF-A0A0C1KNK5-F1
#
_cell.length_a   1.000
_cell.length_b   1.000
_cell.length_c   1.000
_cell.angle_alpha   90.00
_cell.angle_beta   90.00
_cell.angle_gamma   90.00
#
_symmetry.space_group_name_H-M   'P 1'
#
loop_
_entity.id
_entity.type
_entity.pdbx_description
1 polymer ?
#
loop_
_entity_poly.entity_id
_entity_poly.type
_entity_poly.pdbx_seq_one_letter_code
_entity_poly.pdbx_strand_id
1 'polypeptide(L)'
;MFRYPDKTYSMRKIFLPILAMMVLAFTGCTKEESLEEMPIVEDQNNSWRFVEGGTEYRGVVDTAFIELINGTEVLTIEGTVTSGTQGNIALLLVGDPVGVGNYPSPLSALFYIENGAFKYETDPATPGFTIGITQFSTTSVAGTFSGLVKEDGVDRNVTEGSFKATF
;
A
#
# COMPACT_ATOMS: atom_id res chain seq x y z
N MET A 1 -7.28 83.50 -33.01
CA MET A 1 -6.99 82.10 -33.36
C MET A 1 -6.58 81.39 -32.07
N PHE A 2 -7.50 80.63 -31.46
CA PHE A 2 -7.28 79.96 -30.17
C PHE A 2 -6.67 78.57 -30.41
N ARG A 3 -5.54 78.26 -29.77
CA ARG A 3 -4.94 76.92 -29.72
C ARG A 3 -5.18 76.32 -28.34
N TYR A 4 -5.88 75.18 -28.30
CA TYR A 4 -5.90 74.27 -27.15
C TYR A 4 -4.74 73.26 -27.28
N PRO A 5 -4.05 72.90 -26.18
CA PRO A 5 -3.11 71.79 -26.20
C PRO A 5 -3.79 70.47 -25.82
N ASP A 6 -3.59 69.46 -26.67
CA ASP A 6 -3.89 68.05 -26.42
C ASP A 6 -2.99 67.50 -25.30
N LYS A 7 -3.58 66.79 -24.33
CA LYS A 7 -2.85 65.94 -23.37
C LYS A 7 -3.23 64.49 -23.61
N THR A 8 -2.43 63.80 -24.41
CA THR A 8 -2.44 62.35 -24.53
C THR A 8 -1.76 61.72 -23.32
N TYR A 9 -2.51 60.98 -22.51
CA TYR A 9 -1.97 60.19 -21.41
C TYR A 9 -1.25 58.95 -21.94
N SER A 10 0.05 58.86 -21.66
CA SER A 10 0.91 57.74 -22.02
C SER A 10 0.56 56.50 -21.18
N MET A 11 -0.13 55.55 -21.81
CA MET A 11 -0.57 54.25 -21.32
C MET A 11 0.60 53.24 -21.11
N ARG A 12 1.77 53.74 -20.71
CA ARG A 12 3.00 52.97 -20.49
C ARG A 12 3.42 53.25 -19.05
N LYS A 13 3.37 52.22 -18.18
CA LYS A 13 4.07 52.06 -16.88
C LYS A 13 3.21 51.63 -15.68
N ILE A 14 1.93 51.28 -15.86
CA ILE A 14 1.12 50.67 -14.76
C ILE A 14 1.26 49.13 -14.72
N PHE A 15 1.90 48.50 -15.71
CA PHE A 15 2.02 47.03 -15.78
C PHE A 15 3.17 46.42 -14.97
N LEU A 16 4.06 47.21 -14.36
CA LEU A 16 5.25 46.68 -13.67
C LEU A 16 5.07 46.22 -12.20
N PRO A 17 4.14 46.74 -11.37
CA PRO A 17 4.04 46.32 -9.97
C PRO A 17 3.21 45.04 -9.75
N ILE A 18 2.40 44.61 -10.73
CA ILE A 18 1.49 43.44 -10.57
C ILE A 18 2.26 42.11 -10.70
N LEU A 19 3.31 42.07 -11.53
CA LEU A 19 4.12 40.86 -11.73
C LEU A 19 4.99 40.51 -10.51
N ALA A 20 5.42 41.51 -9.73
CA ALA A 20 6.25 41.31 -8.55
C ALA A 20 5.46 40.72 -7.35
N MET A 21 4.13 40.92 -7.31
CA MET A 21 3.29 40.45 -6.21
C MET A 21 2.87 38.98 -6.37
N MET A 22 2.91 38.43 -7.58
CA MET A 22 2.48 37.05 -7.88
C MET A 22 3.56 36.00 -7.56
N VAL A 23 4.83 36.39 -7.44
CA VAL A 23 5.95 35.47 -7.18
C VAL A 23 6.02 35.06 -5.70
N LEU A 24 5.44 35.84 -4.77
CA LEU A 24 5.46 35.55 -3.33
C LEU A 24 4.36 34.57 -2.87
N ALA A 25 3.46 34.13 -3.76
CA ALA A 25 2.37 33.21 -3.42
C ALA A 25 2.76 31.72 -3.55
N PHE A 26 3.95 31.40 -4.06
CA PHE A 26 4.35 30.01 -4.35
C PHE A 26 5.39 29.42 -3.38
N THR A 27 5.73 30.10 -2.28
CA THR A 27 6.73 29.60 -1.30
C THR A 27 6.12 28.92 -0.07
N GLY A 28 4.81 28.65 -0.07
CA GLY A 28 4.09 28.13 1.10
C GLY A 28 3.47 26.75 0.88
N CYS A 29 4.30 25.73 0.70
CA CYS A 29 3.92 24.34 0.98
C CYS A 29 5.19 23.51 1.13
N THR A 30 5.90 23.70 2.24
CA THR A 30 6.75 22.63 2.75
C THR A 30 5.82 21.53 3.21
N LYS A 31 5.67 20.50 2.39
CA LYS A 31 5.11 19.21 2.80
C LYS A 31 5.89 18.77 4.04
N GLU A 32 5.20 18.68 5.17
CA GLU A 32 5.76 18.07 6.36
C GLU A 32 5.97 16.59 6.04
N GLU A 33 7.19 16.23 5.67
CA GLU A 33 7.63 14.83 5.68
C GLU A 33 7.66 14.44 7.15
N SER A 34 6.58 13.78 7.61
CA SER A 34 6.54 13.12 8.91
C SER A 34 7.59 12.00 8.91
N LEU A 35 8.83 12.35 9.23
CA LEU A 35 9.90 11.42 9.53
C LEU A 35 9.65 10.84 10.93
N GLU A 36 8.68 9.94 11.03
CA GLU A 36 8.72 8.90 12.06
C GLU A 36 9.39 7.66 11.48
N GLU A 37 10.64 7.82 11.01
CA GLU A 37 11.52 6.67 10.79
C GLU A 37 12.03 6.22 12.16
N MET A 38 11.11 5.70 12.97
CA MET A 38 11.46 4.88 14.11
C MET A 38 12.20 3.65 13.55
N PRO A 39 13.31 3.21 14.16
CA PRO A 39 13.90 1.94 13.78
C PRO A 39 12.79 0.89 13.84
N ILE A 40 12.55 0.19 12.73
CA ILE A 40 11.59 -0.91 12.68
C ILE A 40 12.14 -1.98 13.61
N VAL A 41 11.78 -1.90 14.88
CA VAL A 41 11.97 -2.98 15.83
C VAL A 41 11.09 -4.08 15.28
N GLU A 42 11.73 -5.16 14.85
CA GLU A 42 11.04 -6.34 14.33
C GLU A 42 10.11 -6.87 15.44
N ASP A 43 8.85 -6.43 15.39
CA ASP A 43 7.83 -6.90 16.30
C ASP A 43 7.49 -8.32 15.87
N GLN A 44 8.01 -9.28 16.62
CA GLN A 44 7.78 -10.71 16.40
C GLN A 44 6.28 -11.07 16.44
N ASN A 45 5.42 -10.18 16.95
CA ASN A 45 3.97 -10.36 16.99
C ASN A 45 3.24 -9.81 15.76
N ASN A 46 3.86 -8.94 14.98
CA ASN A 46 3.29 -8.31 13.78
C ASN A 46 4.26 -8.47 12.62
N SER A 47 4.35 -9.67 12.07
CA SER A 47 5.35 -10.00 11.06
C SER A 47 4.77 -10.88 9.96
N TRP A 48 5.37 -10.78 8.78
CA TRP A 48 5.09 -11.64 7.66
C TRP A 48 6.41 -12.06 6.98
N ARG A 49 6.42 -13.24 6.38
CA ARG A 49 7.51 -13.69 5.50
C ARG A 49 7.00 -14.67 4.45
N PHE A 50 7.73 -14.83 3.35
CA PHE A 50 7.59 -15.91 2.39
C PHE A 50 8.87 -16.11 1.56
N VAL A 51 8.92 -17.20 0.80
CA VAL A 51 10.03 -17.53 -0.11
C VAL A 51 9.51 -17.71 -1.53
N GLU A 52 10.21 -17.14 -2.51
CA GLU A 52 10.01 -17.39 -3.94
C GLU A 52 11.38 -17.55 -4.61
N GLY A 53 11.57 -18.61 -5.41
CA GLY A 53 12.83 -18.82 -6.13
C GLY A 53 14.10 -18.91 -5.24
N GLY A 54 13.95 -19.23 -3.95
CA GLY A 54 15.04 -19.22 -2.96
C GLY A 54 15.35 -17.85 -2.35
N THR A 55 14.64 -16.80 -2.76
CA THR A 55 14.71 -15.46 -2.16
C THR A 55 13.67 -15.36 -1.04
N GLU A 56 14.11 -14.99 0.15
CA GLU A 56 13.23 -14.69 1.28
C GLU A 56 12.78 -13.22 1.23
N TYR A 57 11.48 -13.02 1.39
CA TYR A 57 10.83 -11.73 1.57
C TYR A 57 10.21 -11.69 2.96
N ARG A 58 10.41 -10.60 3.69
CA ARG A 58 9.84 -10.42 5.03
C ARG A 58 9.60 -8.97 5.38
N GLY A 59 8.74 -8.77 6.37
CA GLY A 59 8.39 -7.46 6.84
C GLY A 59 7.55 -7.47 8.11
N VAL A 60 7.06 -6.30 8.44
CA VAL A 60 6.15 -6.05 9.57
C VAL A 60 4.74 -5.91 9.03
N VAL A 61 3.77 -6.39 9.80
CA VAL A 61 2.35 -6.13 9.53
C VAL A 61 2.00 -4.79 10.15
N ASP A 62 1.45 -3.89 9.35
CA ASP A 62 1.09 -2.53 9.75
C ASP A 62 -0.40 -2.44 10.12
N THR A 63 -1.25 -3.15 9.37
CA THR A 63 -2.71 -3.10 9.53
C THR A 63 -3.30 -4.50 9.36
N ALA A 64 -4.22 -4.90 10.25
CA ALA A 64 -5.09 -6.03 10.01
C ALA A 64 -6.51 -5.74 10.49
N PHE A 65 -7.51 -6.05 9.69
CA PHE A 65 -8.90 -5.75 10.02
C PHE A 65 -9.86 -6.69 9.30
N ILE A 66 -11.09 -6.77 9.83
CA ILE A 66 -12.18 -7.54 9.24
C ILE A 66 -13.31 -6.57 8.89
N GLU A 67 -13.76 -6.62 7.64
CA GLU A 67 -14.94 -5.90 7.17
C GLU A 67 -16.08 -6.86 6.85
N LEU A 68 -17.32 -6.41 7.09
CA LEU A 68 -18.52 -7.15 6.72
C LEU A 68 -19.08 -6.58 5.41
N ILE A 69 -18.99 -7.34 4.32
CA ILE A 69 -19.49 -6.96 2.99
C ILE A 69 -20.65 -7.90 2.63
N ASN A 70 -21.87 -7.35 2.56
CA ASN A 70 -23.09 -8.12 2.26
C ASN A 70 -23.30 -9.36 3.14
N GLY A 71 -22.86 -9.32 4.40
CA GLY A 71 -22.96 -10.44 5.34
C GLY A 71 -21.79 -11.42 5.30
N THR A 72 -20.81 -11.21 4.42
CA THR A 72 -19.58 -12.00 4.35
C THR A 72 -18.42 -11.22 4.98
N GLU A 73 -17.59 -11.90 5.76
CA GLU A 73 -16.42 -11.29 6.38
C GLU A 73 -15.21 -11.35 5.45
N VAL A 74 -14.50 -10.23 5.34
CA VAL A 74 -13.26 -10.10 4.59
C VAL A 74 -12.15 -9.70 5.54
N LEU A 75 -11.19 -10.58 5.74
CA LEU A 75 -9.96 -10.29 6.46
C LEU A 75 -8.92 -9.71 5.50
N THR A 76 -8.41 -8.54 5.86
CA THR A 76 -7.31 -7.87 5.15
C THR A 76 -6.14 -7.73 6.11
N ILE A 77 -4.94 -8.10 5.65
CA ILE A 77 -3.67 -7.93 6.37
C ILE A 77 -2.70 -7.23 5.43
N GLU A 78 -2.19 -6.08 5.86
CA GLU A 78 -1.26 -5.23 5.12
C GLU A 78 0.04 -5.08 5.88
N GLY A 79 1.16 -5.01 5.15
CA GLY A 79 2.46 -4.85 5.79
C GLY A 79 3.53 -4.29 4.87
N THR A 80 4.60 -3.79 5.46
CA THR A 80 5.74 -3.16 4.78
C THR A 80 6.99 -4.03 4.90
N VAL A 81 7.79 -4.07 3.84
CA VAL A 81 9.09 -4.76 3.80
C VAL A 81 10.08 -4.06 4.73
N THR A 82 10.85 -4.85 5.50
CA THR A 82 11.92 -4.32 6.36
C THR A 82 13.33 -4.53 5.79
N SER A 83 13.46 -5.33 4.73
CA SER A 83 14.76 -5.75 4.18
C SER A 83 15.15 -4.99 2.91
N GLY A 84 15.70 -3.78 3.05
CA GLY A 84 16.52 -3.10 2.02
C GLY A 84 15.86 -2.74 0.68
N THR A 85 14.66 -3.22 0.39
CA THR A 85 13.82 -2.89 -0.76
C THR A 85 12.54 -2.22 -0.27
N GLN A 86 12.02 -1.27 -1.06
CA GLN A 86 10.69 -0.71 -0.82
C GLN A 86 9.66 -1.69 -1.36
N GLY A 87 8.85 -2.25 -0.46
CA GLY A 87 7.74 -3.10 -0.87
C GLY A 87 6.66 -3.21 0.18
N ASN A 88 5.48 -3.64 -0.26
CA ASN A 88 4.29 -3.84 0.57
C ASN A 88 3.67 -5.20 0.27
N ILE A 89 3.01 -5.78 1.26
CA ILE A 89 2.20 -6.99 1.11
C ILE A 89 0.75 -6.68 1.47
N ALA A 90 -0.18 -7.32 0.77
CA ALA A 90 -1.56 -7.47 1.21
C ALA A 90 -1.98 -8.94 1.08
N LEU A 91 -2.54 -9.48 2.15
CA LEU A 91 -3.23 -10.78 2.17
C LEU A 91 -4.72 -10.51 2.35
N LEU A 92 -5.53 -11.08 1.46
CA LEU A 92 -6.99 -10.98 1.54
C LEU A 92 -7.58 -12.36 1.65
N LEU A 93 -8.61 -12.48 2.49
CA LEU A 93 -9.31 -13.72 2.73
C LEU A 93 -10.79 -13.46 2.96
N VAL A 94 -11.64 -14.25 2.32
CA VAL A 94 -13.09 -14.17 2.40
C VAL A 94 -13.62 -15.38 3.16
N GLY A 95 -14.39 -15.14 4.23
CA GLY A 95 -14.98 -16.17 5.08
C GLY A 95 -16.41 -15.81 5.53
N ASP A 96 -17.15 -16.81 5.98
CA ASP A 96 -18.50 -16.63 6.52
C ASP A 96 -18.76 -17.61 7.69
N PRO A 97 -18.34 -17.27 8.93
CA PRO A 97 -17.43 -16.17 9.32
C PRO A 97 -15.95 -16.51 9.06
N VAL A 98 -15.05 -15.54 9.25
CA VAL A 98 -13.60 -15.77 9.27
C VAL A 98 -13.20 -16.49 10.57
N GLY A 99 -12.30 -17.47 10.47
CA GLY A 99 -11.84 -18.26 11.61
C GLY A 99 -10.68 -19.18 11.24
N VAL A 100 -10.35 -20.12 12.13
CA VAL A 100 -9.32 -21.14 11.86
C VAL A 100 -9.76 -22.04 10.70
N GLY A 101 -8.90 -22.21 9.70
CA GLY A 101 -9.22 -22.97 8.50
C GLY A 101 -8.30 -22.68 7.32
N ASN A 102 -8.53 -23.39 6.21
CA ASN A 102 -7.83 -23.17 4.95
C ASN A 102 -8.78 -22.52 3.95
N TYR A 103 -8.28 -21.47 3.29
CA TYR A 103 -9.02 -20.62 2.38
C TYR A 103 -8.28 -20.65 1.04
N PRO A 104 -8.69 -21.51 0.10
CA PRO A 104 -8.09 -21.56 -1.22
C PRO A 104 -8.58 -20.41 -2.10
N SER A 105 -7.78 -20.00 -3.08
CA SER A 105 -8.22 -19.16 -4.19
C SER A 105 -9.50 -19.76 -4.84
N PRO A 106 -10.55 -18.97 -5.13
CA PRO A 106 -10.56 -17.50 -5.19
C PRO A 106 -10.97 -16.80 -3.88
N LEU A 107 -11.11 -17.53 -2.77
CA LEU A 107 -11.45 -16.95 -1.46
C LEU A 107 -10.23 -16.39 -0.72
N SER A 108 -9.05 -16.45 -1.31
CA SER A 108 -7.85 -15.84 -0.79
C SER A 108 -6.96 -15.29 -1.91
N ALA A 109 -6.18 -14.25 -1.57
CA ALA A 109 -5.24 -13.63 -2.49
C ALA A 109 -4.02 -13.08 -1.74
N LEU A 110 -2.88 -13.09 -2.44
CA LEU A 110 -1.68 -12.34 -2.12
C LEU A 110 -1.50 -11.23 -3.15
N PHE A 111 -1.14 -10.05 -2.68
CA PHE A 111 -0.54 -8.99 -3.48
C PHE A 111 0.80 -8.59 -2.84
N TYR A 112 1.88 -8.67 -3.61
CA TYR A 112 3.19 -8.17 -3.22
C TYR A 112 3.63 -7.11 -4.21
N ILE A 113 3.83 -5.90 -3.70
CA ILE A 113 4.22 -4.72 -4.47
C ILE A 113 5.69 -4.43 -4.15
N GLU A 114 6.52 -4.30 -5.18
CA GLU A 114 7.93 -3.92 -5.03
C GLU A 114 8.19 -2.72 -5.94
N ASN A 115 8.83 -1.68 -5.40
CA ASN A 115 9.11 -0.43 -6.13
C ASN A 115 7.87 0.19 -6.80
N GLY A 116 6.69 0.04 -6.19
CA GLY A 116 5.43 0.62 -6.68
C GLY A 116 4.72 -0.17 -7.78
N ALA A 117 5.20 -1.37 -8.13
CA ALA A 117 4.54 -2.26 -9.09
C ALA A 117 4.23 -3.62 -8.47
N PHE A 118 3.17 -4.29 -8.95
CA PHE A 118 2.89 -5.68 -8.56
C PHE A 118 4.03 -6.57 -9.06
N LYS A 119 4.67 -7.26 -8.12
CA LYS A 119 5.69 -8.27 -8.41
C LYS A 119 5.10 -9.67 -8.31
N TYR A 120 4.28 -9.92 -7.29
CA TYR A 120 3.54 -11.17 -7.15
C TYR A 120 2.07 -10.88 -6.88
N GLU A 121 1.17 -11.52 -7.62
CA GLU A 121 -0.27 -11.44 -7.38
C GLU A 121 -0.97 -12.79 -7.57
N THR A 122 -1.97 -13.10 -6.75
CA THR A 122 -2.81 -14.28 -7.00
C THR A 122 -3.75 -14.00 -8.17
N ASP A 123 -3.75 -14.88 -9.17
CA ASP A 123 -4.76 -14.87 -10.22
C ASP A 123 -6.03 -15.63 -9.75
N PRO A 124 -7.17 -14.95 -9.55
CA PRO A 124 -8.40 -15.60 -9.07
C PRO A 124 -8.97 -16.62 -10.06
N ALA A 125 -8.56 -16.60 -11.33
CA ALA A 125 -8.96 -17.60 -12.33
C ALA A 125 -8.13 -18.88 -12.26
N THR A 126 -6.97 -18.86 -11.57
CA THR A 126 -6.04 -19.99 -11.49
C THR A 126 -6.04 -20.56 -10.06
N PRO A 127 -6.54 -21.79 -9.84
CA PRO A 127 -6.50 -22.41 -8.53
C PRO A 127 -5.05 -22.74 -8.15
N GLY A 128 -4.69 -22.54 -6.89
CA GLY A 128 -3.39 -23.00 -6.40
C GLY A 128 -2.82 -22.21 -5.23
N PHE A 129 -3.36 -21.03 -4.94
CA PHE A 129 -3.00 -20.26 -3.75
C PHE A 129 -3.90 -20.63 -2.56
N THR A 130 -3.36 -20.61 -1.34
CA THR A 130 -4.13 -20.87 -0.12
C THR A 130 -3.57 -20.07 1.04
N ILE A 131 -4.47 -19.49 1.84
CA ILE A 131 -4.18 -18.94 3.17
C ILE A 131 -4.76 -19.89 4.21
N GLY A 132 -3.96 -20.30 5.17
CA GLY A 132 -4.36 -21.11 6.32
C GLY A 132 -4.29 -20.30 7.60
N ILE A 133 -5.44 -20.04 8.24
CA ILE A 133 -5.49 -19.42 9.57
C ILE A 133 -5.28 -20.53 10.60
N THR A 134 -4.23 -20.41 11.41
CA THR A 134 -3.87 -21.37 12.45
C THR A 134 -4.24 -20.89 13.85
N GLN A 135 -4.32 -19.57 14.04
CA GLN A 135 -4.79 -18.96 15.28
C GLN A 135 -5.68 -17.77 14.93
N PHE A 136 -6.82 -17.67 15.61
CA PHE A 136 -7.78 -16.58 15.46
C PHE A 136 -8.39 -16.23 16.82
N SER A 137 -8.41 -14.94 17.14
CA SER A 137 -9.02 -14.40 18.36
C SER A 137 -9.61 -13.02 18.08
N THR A 138 -10.17 -12.36 19.09
CA THR A 138 -10.69 -10.99 18.94
C THR A 138 -9.59 -9.93 18.82
N THR A 139 -8.33 -10.27 19.12
CA THR A 139 -7.20 -9.32 19.13
C THR A 139 -6.07 -9.70 18.19
N SER A 140 -6.09 -10.91 17.62
CA SER A 140 -4.98 -11.38 16.80
C SER A 140 -5.39 -12.46 15.82
N VAL A 141 -4.64 -12.54 14.73
CA VAL A 141 -4.70 -13.62 13.74
C VAL A 141 -3.28 -14.06 13.37
N ALA A 142 -3.09 -15.36 13.20
CA ALA A 142 -1.85 -15.91 12.67
C ALA A 142 -2.14 -17.08 11.73
N GLY A 143 -1.22 -17.29 10.79
CA GLY A 143 -1.42 -18.29 9.78
C GLY A 143 -0.23 -18.48 8.85
N THR A 144 -0.48 -19.27 7.82
CA THR A 144 0.45 -19.59 6.75
C THR A 144 -0.18 -19.27 5.40
N PHE A 145 0.65 -19.09 4.38
CA PHE A 145 0.17 -19.00 3.00
C PHE A 145 1.19 -19.61 2.04
N SER A 146 0.70 -20.11 0.92
CA SER A 146 1.56 -20.68 -0.13
C SER A 146 0.76 -20.89 -1.40
N GLY A 147 1.46 -20.99 -2.52
CA GLY A 147 0.92 -21.47 -3.78
C GLY A 147 1.25 -20.59 -4.97
N LEU A 148 0.47 -20.79 -6.03
CA LEU A 148 0.68 -20.14 -7.32
C LEU A 148 0.33 -18.65 -7.28
N VAL A 149 1.23 -17.84 -7.83
CA VAL A 149 1.08 -16.40 -8.04
C VAL A 149 1.63 -16.03 -9.42
N LYS A 150 1.33 -14.83 -9.90
CA LYS A 150 1.81 -14.27 -11.17
C LYS A 150 2.89 -13.23 -10.93
N GLU A 151 3.97 -13.33 -11.70
CA GLU A 151 4.95 -12.25 -11.92
C GLU A 151 4.97 -11.97 -13.42
N ASP A 152 4.54 -10.79 -13.85
CA ASP A 152 4.42 -10.43 -15.27
C ASP A 152 3.65 -11.49 -16.11
N GLY A 153 2.61 -12.09 -15.52
CA GLY A 153 1.79 -13.14 -16.13
C GLY A 153 2.38 -14.56 -16.11
N VAL A 154 3.61 -14.72 -15.64
CA VAL A 154 4.29 -16.02 -15.48
C VAL A 154 3.98 -16.61 -14.12
N ASP A 155 3.67 -17.90 -14.08
CA ASP A 155 3.44 -18.62 -12.82
C ASP A 155 4.73 -18.71 -12.00
N ARG A 156 4.63 -18.25 -10.75
CA ARG A 156 5.62 -18.41 -9.69
C ARG A 156 4.98 -19.15 -8.54
N ASN A 157 5.82 -19.69 -7.67
CA ASN A 157 5.35 -20.42 -6.49
C ASN A 157 5.91 -19.79 -5.23
N VAL A 158 5.00 -19.26 -4.40
CA VAL A 158 5.34 -18.76 -3.08
C VAL A 158 5.24 -19.90 -2.08
N THR A 159 6.28 -20.07 -1.28
CA THR A 159 6.40 -21.13 -0.27
C THR A 159 6.74 -20.57 1.09
N GLU A 160 6.52 -21.36 2.13
CA GLU A 160 6.87 -21.02 3.52
C GLU A 160 6.29 -19.69 4.02
N GLY A 161 5.17 -19.26 3.43
CA GLY A 161 4.49 -18.04 3.84
C GLY A 161 3.95 -18.17 5.25
N SER A 162 4.20 -17.17 6.09
CA SER A 162 3.64 -17.07 7.44
C SER A 162 3.35 -15.63 7.80
N PHE A 163 2.30 -15.41 8.60
CA PHE A 163 1.96 -14.10 9.13
C PHE A 163 1.48 -14.20 10.58
N LYS A 164 1.69 -13.10 11.31
CA LYS A 164 1.07 -12.80 12.60
C LYS A 164 0.67 -11.35 12.58
N ALA A 165 -0.55 -11.07 13.01
CA ALA A 165 -1.13 -9.74 13.03
C ALA A 165 -1.99 -9.53 14.28
N THR A 166 -2.01 -8.29 14.75
CA THR A 166 -2.91 -7.78 15.78
C THR A 166 -3.96 -6.92 15.09
N PHE A 167 -5.21 -6.98 15.56
CA PHE A 167 -6.31 -6.12 15.08
C PHE A 167 -6.26 -4.73 15.71
#